data_AF-A0A0F5VMZ6-F1
#
_entry.id   AF-A0A0F5VMZ6-F1
#
_cell.length_a   1.000
_cell.length_b   1.000
_cell.length_c   1.000
_cell.angle_alpha   90.00
_cell.angle_beta   90.00
_cell.angle_gamma   90.00
#
_symmetry.space_group_name_H-M   'P 1'
#
loop_
_entity.id
_entity.type
_entity.pdbx_description
1 polymer ?
#
loop_
_entity_poly.entity_id
_entity_poly.type
_entity_poly.pdbx_seq_one_letter_code
_entity_poly.pdbx_strand_id
1 'polypeptide(L)'
;MAYTAMSGNGTTPDDPLQTAVWRLRSRACWVDAAALLQPVEAGFALQRASLLVERCLYTEQGWQEAEDALRTAEALAHTDEERGAAACERGHLAYAATLHGVRDRADEARAALGRAAALIPPG
;
A
#
# COMPACT_ATOMS: atom_id res chain seq x y z
N MET A 1 -31.13 -23.01 15.59
CA MET A 1 -29.92 -22.30 16.08
C MET A 1 -28.87 -22.44 15.00
N ALA A 2 -28.55 -21.37 14.27
CA ALA A 2 -27.50 -21.38 13.27
C ALA A 2 -26.16 -21.14 13.97
N TYR A 3 -25.19 -22.03 13.71
CA TYR A 3 -23.85 -21.96 14.25
C TYR A 3 -23.07 -20.87 13.50
N THR A 4 -22.85 -19.73 14.16
CA THR A 4 -21.96 -18.68 13.64
C THR A 4 -20.53 -19.21 13.68
N ALA A 5 -19.95 -19.43 12.50
CA ALA A 5 -18.52 -19.71 12.37
C ALA A 5 -17.72 -18.47 12.81
N MET A 6 -17.21 -18.50 14.03
CA MET A 6 -16.23 -17.54 14.53
C MET A 6 -14.87 -17.89 13.92
N SER A 7 -14.52 -17.25 12.80
CA SER A 7 -13.13 -17.14 12.39
C SER A 7 -12.45 -16.20 13.39
N GLY A 8 -11.40 -16.69 14.07
CA GLY A 8 -10.66 -16.00 15.14
C GLY A 8 -9.88 -14.74 14.71
N ASN A 9 -10.27 -14.10 13.62
CA ASN A 9 -9.74 -12.83 13.16
C ASN A 9 -10.91 -11.84 13.18
N GLY A 10 -11.14 -11.22 14.34
CA GLY A 10 -12.22 -10.25 14.54
C GLY A 10 -12.20 -9.16 13.46
N THR A 11 -13.20 -9.17 12.59
CA THR A 11 -13.47 -8.10 11.60
C THR A 11 -14.32 -7.01 12.25
N THR A 12 -13.81 -6.45 13.35
CA THR A 12 -14.31 -5.18 13.87
C THR A 12 -13.14 -4.21 13.79
N PRO A 13 -13.16 -3.22 12.87
CA PRO A 13 -12.20 -2.16 12.94
C PRO A 13 -12.61 -1.29 14.14
N ASP A 14 -11.89 -1.43 15.25
CA ASP A 14 -12.10 -0.57 16.43
C ASP A 14 -11.69 0.89 16.15
N ASP A 15 -11.14 1.20 14.97
CA ASP A 15 -10.81 2.53 14.49
C ASP A 15 -11.81 3.05 13.42
N PRO A 16 -12.56 4.14 13.71
CA PRO A 16 -13.42 4.81 12.74
C PRO A 16 -12.71 5.28 11.47
N LEU A 17 -11.44 5.71 11.57
CA LEU A 17 -10.65 6.14 10.41
C LEU A 17 -10.40 4.96 9.47
N GLN A 18 -9.93 3.83 10.00
CA GLN A 18 -9.69 2.62 9.21
C GLN A 18 -10.98 2.07 8.60
N THR A 19 -12.09 2.15 9.33
CA THR A 19 -13.42 1.81 8.78
C THR A 19 -13.77 2.68 7.57
N ALA A 20 -13.54 4.00 7.65
CA ALA A 20 -13.82 4.92 6.56
C ALA A 20 -12.91 4.66 5.34
N VAL A 21 -11.60 4.49 5.58
CA VAL A 21 -10.62 4.15 4.53
C VAL A 21 -11.02 2.85 3.82
N TRP A 22 -11.37 1.81 4.57
CA TRP A 22 -11.82 0.53 4.01
C TRP A 22 -13.08 0.72 3.14
N ARG A 23 -14.10 1.41 3.65
CA ARG A 23 -15.35 1.66 2.89
C ARG A 23 -15.11 2.41 1.58
N LEU A 24 -14.23 3.42 1.59
CA LEU A 24 -13.88 4.20 0.40
C LEU A 24 -13.07 3.37 -0.59
N ARG A 25 -12.05 2.64 -0.13
CA ARG A 25 -11.25 1.71 -0.96
C ARG A 25 -12.12 0.66 -1.64
N SER A 26 -13.05 0.03 -0.91
CA SER A 26 -13.98 -0.98 -1.46
C SER A 26 -14.91 -0.43 -2.55
N ARG A 27 -15.06 0.89 -2.67
CA ARG A 27 -15.85 1.57 -3.68
C ARG A 27 -14.99 2.21 -4.78
N ALA A 28 -13.69 1.90 -4.81
CA ALA A 28 -12.71 2.52 -5.71
C ALA A 28 -12.56 4.04 -5.52
N CYS A 29 -12.93 4.58 -4.35
CA CYS A 29 -12.71 5.98 -3.99
C CYS A 29 -11.30 6.17 -3.40
N TRP A 30 -10.25 5.77 -4.14
CA TRP A 30 -8.87 5.74 -3.62
C TRP A 30 -8.32 7.12 -3.24
N VAL A 31 -8.63 8.15 -4.03
CA VAL A 31 -8.16 9.53 -3.76
C VAL A 31 -8.77 10.05 -2.46
N ASP A 32 -10.07 9.83 -2.25
CA ASP A 32 -10.74 10.22 -1.01
C ASP A 32 -10.21 9.43 0.18
N ALA A 33 -10.01 8.12 0.02
CA ALA A 33 -9.42 7.27 1.06
C ALA A 33 -8.01 7.76 1.43
N ALA A 34 -7.18 8.06 0.44
CA ALA A 34 -5.82 8.58 0.63
C ALA A 34 -5.83 9.96 1.30
N ALA A 35 -6.82 10.80 1.02
CA ALA A 35 -6.95 12.13 1.63
C ALA A 35 -7.24 12.09 3.14
N LEU A 36 -7.87 11.01 3.63
CA LEU A 36 -8.08 10.80 5.07
C LEU A 36 -6.77 10.48 5.82
N LEU A 37 -5.75 9.99 5.12
CA LEU A 37 -4.49 9.56 5.69
C LEU A 37 -3.45 10.69 5.64
N GLN A 38 -3.21 11.32 6.79
CA GLN A 38 -2.15 12.30 6.95
C GLN A 38 -0.78 11.59 7.02
N PRO A 39 0.16 11.86 6.11
CA PRO A 39 1.43 11.12 6.02
C PRO A 39 2.47 11.69 6.99
N VAL A 40 2.16 11.71 8.29
CA VAL A 40 3.09 12.15 9.35
C VAL A 40 3.77 10.98 10.05
N GLU A 41 3.18 9.79 9.96
CA GLU A 41 3.71 8.53 10.48
C GLU A 41 3.93 7.55 9.32
N ALA A 42 4.95 6.70 9.42
CA ALA A 42 5.34 5.75 8.37
C ALA A 42 4.17 4.85 7.95
N GLY A 43 3.39 4.33 8.90
CA GLY A 43 2.23 3.48 8.63
C GLY A 43 1.15 4.17 7.79
N PHE A 44 0.77 5.40 8.14
CA PHE A 44 -0.23 6.15 7.35
C PHE A 44 0.30 6.59 5.99
N ALA A 45 1.57 6.98 5.90
CA ALA A 45 2.20 7.31 4.63
C ALA A 45 2.26 6.10 3.69
N LEU A 46 2.60 4.91 4.21
CA LEU A 46 2.61 3.67 3.45
C LEU A 46 1.20 3.29 2.99
N GLN A 47 0.21 3.30 3.90
CA GLN A 47 -1.17 2.97 3.55
C GLN A 47 -1.73 3.92 2.47
N ARG A 48 -1.40 5.22 2.57
CA ARG A 48 -1.72 6.21 1.54
C ARG A 48 -1.08 5.86 0.20
N ALA A 49 0.21 5.49 0.20
CA ALA A 49 0.91 5.07 -1.02
C ALA A 49 0.25 3.82 -1.63
N SER A 50 -0.03 2.76 -0.84
CA SER A 50 -0.68 1.54 -1.31
C SER A 50 -2.03 1.81 -2.00
N LEU A 51 -2.85 2.73 -1.46
CA LEU A 51 -4.12 3.12 -2.10
C LEU A 51 -3.92 3.75 -3.48
N LEU A 52 -2.88 4.58 -3.63
CA LEU A 52 -2.57 5.24 -4.89
C LEU A 52 -1.90 4.30 -5.89
N VAL A 53 -1.06 3.36 -5.43
CA VAL A 53 -0.51 2.26 -6.26
C VAL A 53 -1.64 1.37 -6.77
N GLU A 54 -2.59 1.01 -5.91
CA GLU A 54 -3.77 0.23 -6.29
C GLU A 54 -4.62 0.96 -7.34
N ARG A 55 -4.84 2.27 -7.19
CA ARG A 55 -5.49 3.09 -8.23
C ARG A 55 -4.74 2.99 -9.56
N CYS A 56 -3.41 3.09 -9.56
CA CYS A 56 -2.61 2.95 -10.78
C CYS A 56 -2.82 1.58 -11.43
N LEU A 57 -2.83 0.52 -10.63
CA LEU A 57 -3.06 -0.85 -11.11
C LEU A 57 -4.43 -1.01 -11.79
N TYR A 58 -5.49 -0.44 -11.23
CA TYR A 58 -6.85 -0.64 -11.76
C TYR A 58 -7.28 0.38 -12.82
N THR A 59 -6.63 1.53 -12.89
CA THR A 59 -7.08 2.64 -13.76
C THR A 59 -6.03 3.15 -14.73
N GLU A 60 -4.79 2.67 -14.63
CA GLU A 60 -3.64 3.12 -15.43
C GLU A 60 -3.35 4.63 -15.28
N GLN A 61 -3.84 5.26 -14.21
CA GLN A 61 -3.73 6.70 -13.94
C GLN A 61 -3.18 6.98 -12.55
N GLY A 62 -2.63 8.19 -12.35
CA GLY A 62 -2.19 8.67 -11.03
C GLY A 62 -0.76 8.26 -10.63
N TRP A 63 0.07 7.90 -11.62
CA TRP A 63 1.42 7.39 -11.42
C TRP A 63 2.33 8.35 -10.65
N GLN A 64 2.28 9.64 -10.96
CA GLN A 64 3.13 10.63 -10.29
C GLN A 64 2.73 10.80 -8.82
N GLU A 65 1.44 10.84 -8.53
CA GLU A 65 0.93 10.97 -7.16
C GLU A 65 1.27 9.73 -6.32
N ALA A 66 1.20 8.53 -6.91
CA ALA A 66 1.62 7.30 -6.25
C ALA A 66 3.13 7.30 -5.97
N GLU A 67 3.94 7.73 -6.94
CA GLU A 67 5.40 7.86 -6.80
C GLU A 67 5.77 8.87 -5.69
N ASP A 68 5.08 10.01 -5.60
CA ASP A 68 5.31 11.03 -4.57
C ASP A 68 4.90 10.56 -3.18
N ALA A 69 3.74 9.90 -3.07
CA ALA A 69 3.29 9.31 -1.81
C ALA A 69 4.25 8.22 -1.33
N LEU A 70 4.75 7.38 -2.24
CA LEU A 70 5.70 6.34 -1.89
C LEU A 70 7.06 6.90 -1.47
N ARG A 71 7.56 7.95 -2.14
CA ARG A 71 8.77 8.67 -1.69
C ARG A 71 8.62 9.23 -0.28
N THR A 72 7.42 9.68 0.07
CA THR A 72 7.11 10.15 1.44
C THR A 72 7.14 8.99 2.44
N ALA A 73 6.53 7.84 2.10
CA ALA A 73 6.56 6.65 2.96
C ALA A 73 8.00 6.13 3.19
N GLU A 74 8.81 6.09 2.13
CA GLU A 74 10.23 5.71 2.22
C GLU A 74 11.04 6.66 3.11
N ALA A 75 10.76 7.97 3.06
CA ALA A 75 11.44 8.95 3.89
C ALA A 75 11.10 8.85 5.38
N LEU A 76 9.88 8.40 5.71
CA LEU A 76 9.41 8.23 7.09
C LEU A 76 9.75 6.84 7.68
N ALA A 77 10.13 5.87 6.84
CA ALA A 77 10.48 4.53 7.29
C ALA A 77 11.84 4.51 8.00
N HIS A 78 11.84 4.18 9.29
CA HIS A 78 13.03 4.21 10.14
C HIS A 78 13.39 2.83 10.71
N THR A 79 12.42 1.93 10.85
CA THR A 79 12.64 0.53 11.26
C THR A 79 12.86 -0.39 10.06
N ASP A 80 13.45 -1.57 10.27
CA ASP A 80 13.59 -2.58 9.22
C ASP A 80 12.25 -3.02 8.65
N GLU A 81 11.25 -3.19 9.51
CA GLU A 81 9.89 -3.56 9.11
C GLU A 81 9.26 -2.49 8.22
N GLU A 82 9.33 -1.22 8.63
CA GLU A 82 8.82 -0.10 7.82
C GLU A 82 9.56 0.04 6.48
N ARG A 83 10.89 -0.09 6.49
CA ARG A 83 11.70 -0.04 5.26
C ARG A 83 11.38 -1.21 4.34
N GLY A 84 11.18 -2.39 4.91
CA GLY A 84 10.78 -3.59 4.18
C GLY A 84 9.40 -3.39 3.53
N ALA A 85 8.43 -2.85 4.27
CA ALA A 85 7.09 -2.61 3.78
C ALA A 85 7.06 -1.54 2.67
N ALA A 86 7.81 -0.43 2.84
CA ALA A 86 7.96 0.58 1.80
C ALA A 86 8.67 0.02 0.54
N ALA A 87 9.70 -0.81 0.72
CA ALA A 87 10.36 -1.50 -0.39
C ALA A 87 9.43 -2.49 -1.11
N CYS A 88 8.50 -3.12 -0.38
CA CYS A 88 7.49 -3.99 -0.98
C CYS A 88 6.54 -3.20 -1.90
N GLU A 89 6.02 -2.07 -1.41
CA GLU A 89 5.16 -1.19 -2.22
C GLU A 89 5.90 -0.56 -3.41
N ARG A 90 7.19 -0.24 -3.26
CA ARG A 90 8.06 0.14 -4.39
C ARG A 90 8.12 -0.94 -5.46
N GLY A 91 8.22 -2.21 -5.04
CA GLY A 91 8.14 -3.36 -5.91
C GLY A 91 6.82 -3.42 -6.68
N HIS A 92 5.69 -3.23 -5.99
CA HIS A 92 4.36 -3.25 -6.61
C HIS A 92 4.15 -2.12 -7.62
N LEU A 93 4.57 -0.88 -7.31
CA LEU A 93 4.45 0.23 -8.24
C LEU A 93 5.28 0.01 -9.51
N ALA A 94 6.53 -0.45 -9.36
CA ALA A 94 7.40 -0.77 -10.49
C ALA A 94 6.85 -1.93 -11.34
N TYR A 95 6.32 -2.97 -10.69
CA TYR A 95 5.64 -4.08 -11.37
C TYR A 95 4.43 -3.59 -12.16
N ALA A 96 3.54 -2.80 -11.54
CA ALA A 96 2.34 -2.28 -12.20
C ALA A 96 2.69 -1.39 -13.42
N ALA A 97 3.71 -0.54 -13.30
CA ALA A 97 4.17 0.30 -14.41
C ALA A 97 4.72 -0.54 -15.59
N THR A 98 5.37 -1.66 -15.28
CA THR A 98 5.87 -2.62 -16.28
C THR A 98 4.71 -3.37 -16.94
N LEU A 99 3.77 -3.88 -16.13
CA LEU A 99 2.60 -4.62 -16.58
C LEU A 99 1.75 -3.80 -17.56
N HIS A 100 1.54 -2.52 -17.26
CA HIS A 100 0.75 -1.59 -18.08
C HIS A 100 1.55 -0.89 -19.19
N GLY A 101 2.85 -1.22 -19.36
CA GLY A 101 3.67 -0.66 -20.43
C GLY A 101 3.98 0.84 -20.31
N VAL A 102 3.77 1.44 -19.12
CA VAL A 102 4.08 2.86 -18.85
C VAL A 102 5.59 3.09 -18.89
N ARG A 103 6.35 2.18 -18.27
CA ARG A 103 7.81 2.11 -18.34
C ARG A 103 8.23 0.71 -17.89
N ASP A 104 9.18 0.10 -18.60
CA ASP A 104 9.80 -1.13 -18.12
C ASP A 104 10.65 -0.84 -16.86
N ARG A 105 10.20 -1.37 -15.73
CA ARG A 105 10.81 -1.24 -14.40
C ARG A 105 10.98 -2.62 -13.75
N ALA A 106 11.11 -3.69 -14.56
CA ALA A 106 11.20 -5.06 -14.05
C ALA A 106 12.39 -5.26 -13.09
N ASP A 107 13.56 -4.68 -13.41
CA ASP A 107 14.74 -4.76 -12.56
C ASP A 107 14.55 -4.02 -11.23
N GLU A 108 13.88 -2.87 -11.27
CA GLU A 108 13.55 -2.11 -10.06
C GLU A 108 12.59 -2.90 -9.18
N ALA A 109 11.55 -3.50 -9.76
CA ALA A 109 10.60 -4.34 -9.04
C ALA A 109 11.31 -5.51 -8.35
N ARG A 110 12.17 -6.23 -9.07
CA ARG A 110 12.96 -7.34 -8.52
C ARG A 110 13.88 -6.89 -7.39
N ALA A 111 14.59 -5.80 -7.56
CA ALA A 111 15.50 -5.28 -6.55
C ALA A 111 14.75 -4.84 -5.28
N ALA A 112 13.61 -4.16 -5.43
CA ALA A 112 12.81 -3.69 -4.32
C ALA A 112 12.17 -4.84 -3.53
N LEU A 113 11.56 -5.80 -4.22
CA LEU A 113 10.98 -7.00 -3.58
C LEU A 113 12.05 -7.86 -2.90
N GLY A 114 13.24 -7.98 -3.49
CA GLY A 114 14.38 -8.66 -2.85
C GLY A 114 14.83 -7.99 -1.55
N ARG A 115 14.86 -6.64 -1.51
CA ARG A 115 15.13 -5.89 -0.27
C ARG A 115 14.02 -6.09 0.76
N ALA A 116 12.76 -6.04 0.34
CA ALA A 116 11.62 -6.27 1.24
C ALA A 116 11.71 -7.66 1.90
N ALA A 117 11.98 -8.71 1.11
CA ALA A 117 12.13 -10.07 1.61
C ALA A 117 13.32 -10.27 2.57
N ALA A 118 14.35 -9.44 2.49
CA ALA A 118 15.49 -9.47 3.41
C ALA A 118 15.18 -8.79 4.76
N LEU A 119 14.20 -7.89 4.80
CA LEU A 119 13.86 -7.07 5.97
C LEU A 119 12.61 -7.54 6.71
N ILE A 120 11.64 -8.11 6.00
CA ILE A 120 10.39 -8.60 6.57
C ILE A 120 10.56 -10.08 6.93
N PRO A 121 10.46 -10.46 8.22
CA PRO A 121 10.51 -11.86 8.61
C PRO A 121 9.29 -12.62 8.05
N PRO A 122 9.45 -13.92 7.74
CA PRO A 122 8.29 -14.75 7.38
C PRO A 122 7.33 -14.82 8.57
N GLY A 123 6.04 -14.61 8.29
CA GLY A 123 4.93 -14.78 9.24
C GLY A 123 4.38 -16.20 9.25
#